data_AF-A0A669QF87-F1
#
_entry.id   AF-A0A669QF87-F1
#
_cell.length_a   1.000
_cell.length_b   1.000
_cell.length_c   1.000
_cell.angle_alpha   90.00
_cell.angle_beta   90.00
_cell.angle_gamma   90.00
#
_symmetry.space_group_name_H-M   'P 1'
#
loop_
_entity.id
_entity.type
_entity.pdbx_description
1 polymer ?
#
loop_
_entity_poly.entity_id
_entity_poly.type
_entity_poly.pdbx_seq_one_letter_code
_entity_poly.pdbx_strand_id
1 'polypeptide(L)' 'LDSVLVTLEEVTVCFSVEEWALLEEWQRELHREVTAATEQLLASLGRQQDELQVPMTAGFGVQCHN' A
#
# COMPACT_ATOMS: atom_id res chain seq x y z
N LEU A 1 -17.69 -8.53 8.93
CA LEU A 1 -16.98 -8.45 7.64
C LEU A 1 -15.53 -8.28 8.00
N ASP A 2 -14.78 -9.37 7.97
CA ASP A 2 -13.36 -9.34 8.35
C ASP A 2 -12.63 -8.39 7.41
N SER A 3 -11.95 -7.39 7.97
CA SER A 3 -11.04 -6.54 7.21
C SER A 3 -9.89 -7.44 6.79
N VAL A 4 -9.94 -7.95 5.56
CA VAL A 4 -8.88 -8.77 4.99
C VAL A 4 -7.69 -7.84 4.77
N LEU A 5 -6.81 -7.76 5.76
CA LEU A 5 -5.52 -7.09 5.67
C LEU A 5 -4.65 -7.92 4.74
N VAL A 6 -4.64 -7.54 3.47
CA VAL A 6 -3.75 -8.14 2.47
C VAL A 6 -2.34 -7.67 2.78
N THR A 7 -1.45 -8.62 3.07
CA THR A 7 -0.03 -8.33 3.27
C THR A 7 0.75 -8.52 1.98
N LEU A 8 1.90 -7.85 1.84
CA LEU A 8 2.77 -8.02 0.68
C LEU A 8 3.14 -9.50 0.49
N GLU A 9 3.44 -10.18 1.59
CA GLU A 9 3.82 -11.59 1.65
C GLU A 9 2.73 -12.54 1.11
N GLU A 10 1.45 -12.18 1.17
CA GLU A 10 0.35 -12.99 0.61
C GLU A 10 0.22 -12.87 -0.90
N VAL A 11 0.71 -11.78 -1.49
CA VAL A 11 0.52 -11.47 -2.92
C VAL A 11 1.81 -11.64 -3.72
N THR A 12 2.98 -11.46 -3.09
CA THR A 12 4.28 -11.60 -3.75
C THR A 12 4.84 -13.00 -3.59
N VAL A 13 5.40 -13.53 -4.67
CA VAL A 13 6.17 -14.77 -4.63
C VAL A 13 7.61 -14.44 -4.21
N CYS A 14 8.06 -15.02 -3.10
CA CYS A 14 9.43 -14.90 -2.63
C CYS A 14 10.27 -16.05 -3.18
N PHE A 15 11.35 -15.72 -3.89
CA PHE A 15 12.33 -16.72 -4.34
C PHE A 15 13.45 -16.87 -3.30
N SER A 16 13.93 -18.11 -3.10
CA SER A 16 15.19 -18.35 -2.40
C SER A 16 16.39 -17.78 -3.19
N VAL A 17 17.57 -17.70 -2.57
CA VAL A 17 18.79 -17.20 -3.24
C VAL A 17 19.16 -18.08 -4.43
N GLU A 18 18.99 -19.40 -4.28
CA GLU A 18 19.25 -20.39 -5.31
C GLU A 18 18.27 -20.26 -6.49
N GLU A 19 16.98 -20.08 -6.21
CA GLU A 19 15.96 -19.86 -7.25
C GLU A 19 16.15 -18.51 -7.95
N TRP A 20 16.49 -17.46 -7.20
CA TRP A 20 16.78 -16.14 -7.75
C TRP A 20 17.98 -16.14 -8.69
N ALA A 21 18.99 -16.97 -8.41
CA ALA A 21 20.16 -17.14 -9.27
C ALA A 21 19.85 -17.89 -10.58
N LEU A 22 18.77 -18.68 -10.61
CA LEU A 22 18.32 -19.40 -11.82
C LEU A 22 17.44 -18.55 -12.73
N LEU A 23 16.95 -17.40 -12.26
CA LEU A 23 16.14 -16.49 -13.06
C LEU A 23 16.97 -15.77 -14.11
N GLU A 24 16.39 -15.65 -15.30
CA GLU A 24 16.93 -14.78 -16.34
C GLU A 24 16.85 -13.30 -15.92
N GLU A 25 17.65 -12.44 -16.54
CA GLU A 25 17.71 -11.01 -16.20
C GLU A 25 16.34 -10.33 -16.26
N TRP A 26 15.57 -10.58 -17.32
CA TRP A 26 14.23 -10.00 -17.47
C TRP A 26 13.23 -10.51 -16.43
N GLN A 27 13.41 -11.73 -15.91
CA GLN A 27 12.52 -12.28 -14.87
C GLN A 27 12.77 -11.60 -13.53
N ARG A 28 14.04 -11.30 -13.21
CA ARG A 28 14.42 -10.55 -12.00
C ARG A 28 13.97 -9.09 -12.07
N GLU A 29 14.08 -8.48 -13.25
CA GLU A 29 13.57 -7.13 -13.51
C GLU A 29 12.05 -7.09 -13.28
N LEU A 30 11.31 -8.00 -13.92
CA LEU A 30 9.87 -8.09 -13.79
C LEU A 30 9.43 -8.35 -12.34
N HIS A 31 10.14 -9.22 -11.62
CA HIS A 31 9.84 -9.48 -10.21
C HIS A 31 9.98 -8.20 -9.37
N ARG A 32 11.08 -7.46 -9.55
CA ARG A 32 11.29 -6.18 -8.85
C ARG A 32 10.20 -5.15 -9.17
N GLU A 33 9.84 -5.02 -10.44
CA GLU A 33 8.79 -4.08 -10.87
C GLU A 33 7.43 -4.44 -10.25
N VAL A 34 7.05 -5.72 -10.30
CA VAL A 34 5.77 -6.21 -9.76
C VAL A 34 5.74 -6.07 -8.23
N THR A 35 6.82 -6.42 -7.52
CA THR A 35 6.91 -6.25 -6.08
C THR A 35 6.82 -4.78 -5.68
N ALA A 36 7.56 -3.89 -6.33
CA ALA A 36 7.51 -2.45 -6.05
C ALA A 36 6.12 -1.85 -6.33
N ALA A 37 5.47 -2.24 -7.44
CA ALA A 37 4.12 -1.79 -7.75
C ALA A 37 3.09 -2.29 -6.71
N THR A 38 3.25 -3.53 -6.23
CA THR A 38 2.37 -4.12 -5.21
C THR A 38 2.56 -3.42 -3.86
N GLU A 39 3.80 -3.13 -3.46
CA GLU A 39 4.10 -2.33 -2.25
C GLU A 39 3.43 -0.95 -2.31
N GLN A 40 3.54 -0.26 -3.45
CA GLN A 40 2.92 1.05 -3.65
C GLN A 40 1.39 0.99 -3.63
N LEU A 41 0.80 -0.07 -4.19
CA LEU A 41 -0.64 -0.31 -4.14
C LEU A 41 -1.11 -0.55 -2.71
N LEU A 42 -0.43 -1.44 -1.97
CA LEU A 42 -0.75 -1.72 -0.56
C LEU A 42 -0.58 -0.48 0.32
N ALA A 43 0.48 0.30 0.13
CA ALA A 43 0.67 1.57 0.81
C ALA A 43 -0.45 2.59 0.50
N SER A 44 -0.98 2.57 -0.73
CA SER A 44 -2.11 3.42 -1.12
C SER A 44 -3.43 2.96 -0.49
N LEU A 45 -3.64 1.64 -0.38
CA LEU A 45 -4.82 1.06 0.28
C LEU A 45 -4.79 1.30 1.80
N GLY A 46 -3.62 1.28 2.43
CA GLY A 46 -3.44 1.64 3.84
C GLY A 46 -3.83 3.08 4.19
N ARG A 47 -3.86 3.99 3.20
CA ARG A 47 -4.34 5.37 3.39
C ARG A 47 -5.86 5.53 3.33
N GLN A 48 -6.61 4.52 2.86
CA GLN A 48 -8.08 4.59 2.84
C GLN A 48 -8.73 4.14 4.14
N GLN A 49 -8.02 3.42 5.01
CA GLN A 49 -8.56 2.97 6.30
C GLN A 49 -8.50 4.04 7.40
N ASP A 50 -7.73 5.11 7.21
CA ASP A 50 -7.58 6.21 8.16
C ASP A 50 -8.53 7.39 7.86
N GLU A 51 -9.35 7.30 6.80
CA GLU A 51 -10.40 8.29 6.49
C GLU A 51 -11.73 8.04 7.25
N LEU A 52 -11.69 7.25 8.33
CA LEU A 52 -12.83 7.04 9.21
C LEU A 52 -12.47 7.35 10.67
N GLN A 53 -11.84 8.51 10.91
CA GLN A 53 -11.87 9.22 12.20
C GLN A 53 -11.24 10.62 12.08
N VAL A 54 -11.88 11.52 11.34
CA VAL A 54 -11.75 12.96 11.64
C VAL A 54 -12.94 13.34 12.53
N PRO A 55 -12.82 13.34 13.87
CA PRO A 55 -13.73 14.15 14.66
C PRO A 55 -13.35 15.60 14.37
N MET A 56 -14.01 16.21 13.39
CA MET A 56 -13.96 17.65 13.22
C MET A 56 -14.75 18.26 14.39
N THR A 57 -14.09 18.37 15.54
CA THR A 57 -14.63 19.01 16.73
C THR A 57 -14.77 20.51 16.46
N ALA A 58 -16.02 20.97 16.47
CA ALA A 58 -16.54 22.27 16.90
C ALA A 58 -15.66 23.55 16.79
N GLY A 59 -16.19 24.54 16.02
CA GLY A 59 -16.05 26.00 16.24
C GLY A 59 -14.71 26.61 15.80
N PHE A 60 -14.62 27.76 15.11
CA PHE A 60 -15.30 29.03 15.40
C PHE A 60 -15.43 29.92 14.14
N GLY A 61 -16.63 30.47 13.95
CA GLY A 61 -16.92 31.84 13.48
C GLY A 61 -16.39 32.33 12.13
N VAL A 62 -17.27 32.41 11.13
CA VAL A 62 -17.11 33.34 10.00
C VAL A 62 -17.50 34.74 10.50
N GLN A 63 -16.54 35.65 10.65
CA GLN A 63 -16.84 37.06 10.92
C GLN A 63 -17.07 37.78 9.60
N CYS A 64 -18.33 37.98 9.23
CA CYS A 64 -18.67 38.96 8.18
C CYS A 64 -18.43 40.37 8.75
N HIS A 65 -17.50 41.13 8.17
CA HIS A 65 -17.41 42.57 8.39
C HIS A 65 -18.33 43.28 7.40
N ASN A 66 -19.07 44.27 7.92
CA ASN A 66 -19.92 45.20 7.19
C ASN A 66 -19.05 46.27 6.52
#